data_AF-A0A4R4E1F5-F1
#
_entry.id   AF-A0A4R4E1F5-F1
#
_cell.length_a   1.000
_cell.length_b   1.000
_cell.length_c   1.000
_cell.angle_alpha   90.00
_cell.angle_beta   90.00
_cell.angle_gamma   90.00
#
_symmetry.space_group_name_H-M   'P 1'
#
loop_
_entity.id
_entity.type
_entity.pdbx_description
1 polymer ?
#
loop_
_entity_poly.entity_id
_entity_poly.type
_entity_poly.pdbx_seq_one_letter_code
_entity_poly.pdbx_strand_id
1 'polypeptide(L)'
;MAVKKKIGYSIILLIIVIIILGFFQVQKPILTEHEAIFKAKMYLDTVNQKLNLTYNTNIVQMSLLNNDTLWSKVTGNRTWYIHIDGVAVILEAYTGKFFNMVFPLDGVITREENPDWF
;
A
#
# COMPACT_ATOMS: atom_id res chain seq x y z
N MET A 1 -35.51 -18.42 -29.35
CA MET A 1 -34.37 -19.32 -28.99
C MET A 1 -33.00 -18.66 -29.21
N ALA A 2 -32.78 -17.94 -30.32
CA ALA A 2 -31.52 -17.24 -30.61
C ALA A 2 -31.14 -16.14 -29.59
N VAL A 3 -32.11 -15.40 -29.05
CA VAL A 3 -31.88 -14.32 -28.06
C VAL A 3 -31.37 -14.87 -26.72
N LYS A 4 -31.93 -15.98 -26.23
CA LYS A 4 -31.46 -16.66 -25.01
C LYS A 4 -30.03 -17.21 -25.16
N LYS A 5 -29.68 -17.73 -26.35
CA LYS A 5 -28.31 -18.15 -26.67
C LYS A 5 -27.34 -16.95 -26.67
N LYS A 6 -27.72 -15.81 -27.26
CA LYS A 6 -26.89 -14.58 -27.27
C LYS A 6 -26.65 -14.04 -25.86
N ILE A 7 -27.66 -14.01 -24.99
CA ILE A 7 -27.53 -13.59 -23.59
C ILE A 7 -26.55 -14.49 -22.83
N GLY A 8 -26.62 -15.82 -23.03
CA GLY A 8 -25.69 -16.76 -22.42
C GLY A 8 -24.23 -16.50 -22.83
N TYR A 9 -23.98 -16.25 -24.12
CA TYR A 9 -22.64 -15.90 -24.61
C TYR A 9 -22.12 -14.58 -24.03
N SER A 10 -22.97 -13.56 -23.92
CA SER A 10 -22.58 -12.28 -23.31
C SER A 10 -22.21 -12.42 -21.84
N ILE A 11 -22.93 -13.27 -21.08
CA ILE A 11 -22.60 -13.53 -19.66
C ILE A 11 -21.27 -14.28 -19.55
N ILE A 12 -21.03 -15.29 -20.39
CA ILE A 12 -19.76 -16.03 -20.39
C ILE A 12 -18.58 -15.10 -20.74
N LEU A 13 -18.74 -14.25 -21.75
CA LEU A 13 -17.72 -13.26 -22.12
C LEU A 13 -17.43 -12.30 -20.96
N LEU A 14 -18.47 -11.81 -20.28
CA LEU A 14 -18.33 -10.92 -19.12
C LEU A 14 -17.55 -11.60 -17.98
N ILE A 15 -17.84 -12.87 -17.69
CA ILE A 15 -17.13 -13.64 -16.66
C ILE A 15 -15.64 -13.78 -17.02
N ILE A 16 -15.33 -14.08 -18.28
CA ILE A 16 -13.94 -14.19 -18.75
C ILE A 16 -13.19 -12.87 -18.56
N VAL A 17 -13.81 -11.74 -18.92
CA VAL A 17 -13.20 -10.41 -18.72
C VAL A 17 -12.94 -10.13 -17.23
N ILE A 18 -13.88 -10.46 -16.35
CA ILE A 18 -13.72 -10.28 -14.89
C ILE A 18 -12.56 -11.14 -14.38
N ILE A 19 -12.45 -12.39 -14.82
CA ILE A 19 -11.36 -13.29 -14.42
C ILE A 19 -10.00 -12.73 -14.87
N ILE A 20 -9.91 -12.27 -16.11
CA ILE A 20 -8.67 -11.67 -16.65
C ILE A 20 -8.28 -10.44 -15.84
N LEU A 21 -9.21 -9.51 -15.60
CA LEU A 21 -8.96 -8.30 -14.81
C LEU A 21 -8.55 -8.63 -13.36
N GLY A 22 -9.22 -9.60 -12.73
CA GLY A 22 -8.86 -10.08 -11.39
C GLY A 22 -7.45 -10.68 -11.35
N PHE A 23 -7.08 -11.45 -12.35
CA PHE A 23 -5.74 -12.05 -12.45
C PHE A 23 -4.64 -10.99 -12.63
N PHE A 24 -4.90 -9.97 -13.46
CA PHE A 24 -4.00 -8.82 -13.62
C PHE A 24 -3.75 -8.07 -12.31
N GLN A 25 -4.78 -7.87 -11.47
CA GLN A 25 -4.62 -7.22 -10.17
C GLN A 25 -3.73 -8.04 -9.22
N VAL A 26 -3.90 -9.37 -9.22
CA VAL A 26 -3.11 -10.28 -8.37
C VAL A 26 -1.63 -10.31 -8.76
N GLN A 27 -1.33 -10.18 -10.06
CA GLN A 27 0.04 -10.20 -10.58
C GLN A 27 0.76 -8.85 -10.52
N LYS A 28 0.07 -7.78 -10.13
CA LYS A 28 0.69 -6.46 -10.07
C LYS A 28 1.93 -6.52 -9.14
N PRO A 29 3.12 -6.15 -9.62
CA PRO A 29 4.32 -6.20 -8.80
C PRO A 29 4.16 -5.24 -7.63
N ILE A 30 4.55 -5.70 -6.44
CA ILE A 30 4.67 -4.84 -5.27
C ILE A 30 6.12 -4.36 -5.15
N LEU A 31 6.31 -3.27 -4.41
CA LEU A 31 7.62 -2.85 -3.97
C LEU A 31 8.30 -3.97 -3.20
N THR A 32 9.60 -4.12 -3.46
CA THR A 32 10.47 -4.93 -2.63
C THR A 32 10.59 -4.31 -1.24
N GLU A 33 10.98 -5.12 -0.26
CA GLU A 33 11.22 -4.65 1.11
C GLU A 33 12.22 -3.48 1.15
N HIS A 34 13.29 -3.56 0.36
CA HIS A 34 14.29 -2.50 0.27
C HIS A 34 13.71 -1.18 -0.25
N GLU A 35 12.93 -1.23 -1.33
CA GLU A 35 12.27 -0.03 -1.88
C GLU A 35 11.25 0.57 -0.90
N ALA A 36 10.52 -0.29 -0.19
CA ALA A 36 9.55 0.14 0.82
C ALA A 36 10.25 0.82 2.00
N ILE A 37 11.34 0.24 2.52
CA ILE A 37 12.18 0.84 3.57
C ILE A 37 12.75 2.17 3.10
N PHE A 38 13.30 2.23 1.89
CA PHE A 38 13.86 3.47 1.33
C PHE A 38 12.82 4.61 1.30
N LYS A 39 11.59 4.31 0.83
CA LYS A 39 10.50 5.29 0.85
C LYS A 39 10.05 5.67 2.27
N ALA A 40 9.96 4.70 3.18
CA ALA A 40 9.59 4.97 4.57
C ALA A 40 10.59 5.92 5.25
N LYS A 41 11.89 5.75 5.00
CA LYS A 41 12.93 6.67 5.46
C LYS A 41 12.72 8.08 4.92
N MET A 42 12.52 8.22 3.60
CA MET A 42 12.25 9.52 2.99
C MET A 42 11.04 10.23 3.62
N TYR A 43 9.96 9.49 3.89
CA TYR A 43 8.78 10.07 4.52
C TYR A 43 9.04 10.48 5.97
N LEU A 44 9.74 9.67 6.75
CA LEU A 44 10.12 10.04 8.12
C LEU A 44 11.08 11.23 8.14
N ASP A 45 12.05 11.30 7.22
CA ASP A 45 12.93 12.46 7.06
C ASP A 45 12.13 13.74 6.75
N THR A 46 11.11 13.62 5.88
CA THR A 46 10.22 14.74 5.55
C THR A 46 9.46 15.24 6.77
N VAL A 47 8.90 14.32 7.57
CA VAL A 47 8.18 14.69 8.80
C VAL A 47 9.15 15.28 9.84
N ASN A 48 10.34 14.69 10.00
CA ASN A 48 11.38 15.23 10.87
C ASN A 48 11.72 16.68 10.51
N GLN A 49 11.88 16.99 9.23
CA GLN A 49 12.15 18.36 8.77
C GLN A 49 10.97 19.30 9.00
N LYS A 50 9.74 18.86 8.74
CA LYS A 50 8.53 19.69 8.86
C LYS A 50 8.16 20.00 10.31
N LEU A 51 8.37 19.04 11.21
CA LEU A 51 8.01 19.14 12.62
C LEU A 51 9.21 19.39 13.54
N ASN A 52 10.42 19.53 12.97
CA ASN A 52 11.68 19.69 13.70
C ASN A 52 11.90 18.58 14.74
N LEU A 53 11.69 17.32 14.32
CA LEU A 53 11.88 16.11 15.12
C LEU A 53 13.25 15.47 14.84
N THR A 54 13.69 14.57 15.73
CA THR A 54 15.05 14.00 15.70
C THR A 54 15.05 12.46 15.59
N TYR A 55 13.99 11.85 15.05
CA TYR A 55 13.93 10.39 14.88
C TYR A 55 15.01 9.91 13.90
N ASN A 56 15.71 8.83 14.25
CA ASN A 56 16.82 8.31 13.47
C ASN A 56 16.34 7.36 12.35
N THR A 57 16.35 7.85 11.11
CA THR A 57 15.87 7.09 9.95
C THR A 57 16.72 5.87 9.58
N ASN A 58 17.90 5.69 10.20
CA ASN A 58 18.76 4.53 9.94
C ASN A 58 18.44 3.31 10.81
N ILE A 59 17.68 3.47 11.90
CA ILE A 59 17.34 2.38 12.82
C ILE A 59 16.06 1.72 12.35
N VAL A 60 16.16 0.82 11.38
CA VAL A 60 15.02 0.00 10.92
C VAL A 60 14.90 -1.22 11.82
N GLN A 61 13.81 -1.30 12.57
CA GLN A 61 13.57 -2.38 13.54
C GLN A 61 12.83 -3.56 12.90
N MET A 62 11.89 -3.26 12.00
CA MET A 62 11.04 -4.26 11.38
C MET A 62 10.46 -3.74 10.06
N SER A 63 10.28 -4.65 9.09
CA SER A 63 9.51 -4.42 7.88
C SER A 63 8.65 -5.65 7.60
N LEU A 64 7.35 -5.46 7.51
CA LEU A 64 6.38 -6.53 7.27
C LEU A 64 5.40 -6.14 6.19
N LEU A 65 5.15 -7.07 5.27
CA LEU A 65 4.04 -6.93 4.35
C LEU A 65 2.75 -7.33 5.08
N ASN A 66 1.94 -6.35 5.42
CA ASN A 66 0.67 -6.56 6.10
C ASN A 66 -0.45 -6.88 5.11
N ASN A 67 -1.44 -7.64 5.58
CA ASN A 67 -2.57 -8.12 4.79
C ASN A 67 -2.13 -8.85 3.51
N ASP A 68 -1.36 -9.94 3.59
CA ASP A 68 -1.00 -10.74 2.41
C ASP A 68 -1.99 -11.90 2.15
N THR A 69 -3.26 -11.56 1.93
CA THR A 69 -4.33 -12.53 1.62
C THR A 69 -4.66 -12.52 0.12
N LEU A 70 -5.36 -13.56 -0.37
CA LEU A 70 -5.90 -13.54 -1.74
C LEU A 70 -6.83 -12.35 -1.97
N TRP A 71 -7.64 -11.98 -0.97
CA TRP A 71 -8.55 -10.84 -1.08
C TRP A 71 -7.82 -9.51 -1.18
N SER A 72 -6.81 -9.27 -0.34
CA SER A 72 -6.03 -8.03 -0.42
C SER A 72 -5.18 -7.92 -1.69
N LYS A 73 -4.77 -9.05 -2.29
CA LYS A 73 -4.16 -9.07 -3.63
C LYS A 73 -5.15 -8.63 -4.71
N VAL A 74 -6.41 -9.04 -4.60
CA VAL A 74 -7.46 -8.67 -5.57
C VAL A 74 -7.93 -7.23 -5.37
N THR A 75 -8.10 -6.77 -4.13
CA THR A 75 -8.59 -5.40 -3.84
C THR A 75 -7.49 -4.34 -3.89
N GLY A 76 -6.22 -4.74 -3.98
CA GLY A 76 -5.08 -3.82 -3.92
C GLY A 76 -4.77 -3.30 -2.50
N ASN A 77 -5.43 -3.80 -1.46
CA ASN A 77 -5.24 -3.37 -0.07
C ASN A 77 -4.07 -4.09 0.62
N ARG A 78 -2.91 -4.11 -0.03
CA ARG A 78 -1.65 -4.59 0.56
C ARG A 78 -0.84 -3.40 1.01
N THR A 79 -0.28 -3.47 2.21
CA THR A 79 0.48 -2.36 2.79
C THR A 79 1.77 -2.85 3.40
N TRP A 80 2.84 -2.09 3.24
CA TRP A 80 4.05 -2.25 4.04
C TRP A 80 3.87 -1.58 5.39
N TYR A 81 4.24 -2.29 6.44
CA TYR A 81 4.28 -1.82 7.81
C TYR A 81 5.75 -1.84 8.27
N ILE A 82 6.35 -0.66 8.43
CA ILE A 82 7.78 -0.51 8.65
C ILE A 82 7.99 0.26 9.95
N HIS A 83 8.80 -0.28 10.88
CA HIS A 83 9.18 0.40 12.12
C HIS A 83 10.58 0.99 12.00
N ILE A 84 10.68 2.30 12.19
CA ILE A 84 11.93 3.05 12.15
C ILE A 84 12.02 3.90 13.42
N ASP A 85 13.01 3.61 14.27
CA ASP A 85 13.23 4.33 15.53
C ASP A 85 11.96 4.46 16.40
N GLY A 86 11.18 3.38 16.51
CA GLY A 86 9.91 3.36 17.25
C GLY A 86 8.72 4.01 16.52
N VAL A 87 8.92 4.60 15.35
CA VAL A 87 7.87 5.17 14.50
C VAL A 87 7.39 4.12 13.49
N ALA A 88 6.08 3.88 13.45
CA ALA A 88 5.48 2.99 12.46
C ALA A 88 5.10 3.78 11.21
N VAL A 89 5.67 3.43 10.06
CA VAL A 89 5.36 4.02 8.75
C VAL A 89 4.59 3.00 7.91
N ILE A 90 3.43 3.40 7.40
CA ILE A 90 2.54 2.54 6.62
C ILE A 90 2.44 3.06 5.20
N LEU A 91 2.78 2.21 4.23
CA LEU A 91 2.83 2.53 2.81
C LEU A 91 1.97 1.56 2.00
N GLU A 92 1.36 2.04 0.91
CA GLU A 92 0.71 1.17 -0.07
C GLU A 92 1.76 0.27 -0.75
N ALA A 93 1.54 -1.05 -0.80
CA ALA A 93 2.57 -1.99 -1.25
C ALA A 93 2.92 -1.89 -2.74
N TYR A 94 1.99 -1.43 -3.58
CA TYR A 94 2.18 -1.36 -5.03
C TYR A 94 2.87 -0.08 -5.50
N THR A 95 2.48 1.05 -4.91
CA THR A 95 2.93 2.38 -5.33
C THR A 95 3.97 2.96 -4.37
N GLY A 96 4.02 2.48 -3.13
CA GLY A 96 4.75 3.09 -2.03
C GLY A 96 4.16 4.39 -1.56
N LYS A 97 2.91 4.69 -1.93
CA LYS A 97 2.21 5.91 -1.51
C LYS A 97 2.06 5.90 0.01
N PHE A 98 2.44 7.01 0.63
CA PHE A 98 2.26 7.22 2.06
C PHE A 98 0.79 7.13 2.46
N PHE A 99 0.51 6.37 3.53
CA PHE A 99 -0.82 6.24 4.11
C PHE A 99 -0.88 7.01 5.43
N ASN A 100 -0.13 6.56 6.43
CA ASN A 100 0.02 7.21 7.72
C ASN A 100 1.33 6.81 8.43
N MET A 101 1.64 7.57 9.47
CA MET A 101 2.78 7.38 10.35
C MET A 101 2.30 7.47 11.80
N VAL A 102 2.68 6.51 12.63
CA VAL A 102 2.29 6.46 14.04
C VAL A 102 3.53 6.66 14.89
N PHE A 103 3.53 7.76 15.64
CA PHE A 103 4.56 8.10 16.59
C PHE A 103 4.16 7.57 17.98
N PRO A 104 5.10 7.01 18.75
CA PRO A 104 4.78 6.38 20.03
C PRO A 104 4.24 7.36 21.08
N LEU A 105 4.61 8.64 21.00
CA LEU A 105 4.19 9.68 21.95
C LEU A 105 3.55 10.91 21.29
N ASP A 106 3.80 11.14 19.99
CA ASP A 106 3.45 12.38 19.31
C ASP A 106 2.17 12.28 18.45
N GLY A 107 1.53 11.12 18.44
CA GLY A 107 0.27 10.88 17.74
C GLY A 107 0.42 10.28 16.34
N VAL A 108 -0.54 10.55 15.46
CA VAL A 108 -0.60 9.96 14.11
C VAL A 108 -0.54 11.07 13.08
N ILE A 109 0.35 10.95 12.10
CA ILE A 109 0.40 11.81 10.92
C ILE A 109 -0.23 11.05 9.76
N THR A 110 -1.31 11.59 9.20
CA THR A 110 -1.99 10.99 8.04
C THR A 110 -1.76 11.81 6.78
N ARG A 111 -1.85 11.14 5.63
CA ARG A 111 -1.84 11.82 4.32
C ARG A 111 -3.01 12.80 4.17
N GLU A 112 -4.18 12.46 4.73
CA GLU A 112 -5.40 13.25 4.58
C GLU A 112 -5.26 14.62 5.25
N GLU A 113 -4.60 14.67 6.40
CA GLU A 113 -4.33 15.91 7.13
C GLU A 113 -3.17 16.70 6.53
N ASN A 114 -2.19 16.03 5.92
CA ASN A 114 -0.96 16.65 5.41
C ASN A 114 -0.66 16.23 3.95
N PRO A 115 -1.55 16.50 2.98
CA PRO A 115 -1.40 16.01 1.62
C PRO A 115 -0.19 16.61 0.89
N ASP A 116 0.18 17.85 1.22
CA ASP A 116 1.27 18.58 0.56
C ASP A 116 2.67 18.09 0.97
N TRP A 117 2.75 17.18 1.93
CA TRP A 117 4.01 16.61 2.40
C TRP A 117 4.38 15.32 1.62
N PHE A 118 3.45 14.69 0.87
CA PHE A 118 3.58 13.29 0.42
C PHE A 118 3.01 12.91 -0.97
#